data_AF-A0AAV4B7S0-F1
#
_entry.id   AF-A0AAV4B7S0-F1
#
_cell.length_a   1.000
_cell.length_b   1.000
_cell.length_c   1.000
_cell.angle_alpha   90.00
_cell.angle_beta   90.00
_cell.angle_gamma   90.00
#
_symmetry.space_group_name_H-M   'P 1'
#
loop_
_entity.id
_entity.type
_entity.pdbx_description
1 polymer ?
#
loop_
_entity_poly.entity_id
_entity_poly.type
_entity_poly.pdbx_seq_one_letter_code
_entity_poly.pdbx_strand_id
1 'polypeptide(L)'
;MIFPDLSCVFSCIKYNLSSDLSHSGVVAEVTQPSLGVGYELGRAVAWNIPILCLFRPSEGKSLSCMIRGAHDDAAVTVVDYTQTAQVTNILDSFFKKVKK
;
A
#
# COMPACT_ATOMS: atom_id res chain seq x y z
N MET A 1 2.22 -1.01 14.66
CA MET A 1 3.50 -1.43 14.04
C MET A 1 3.89 -0.35 13.04
N ILE A 2 4.76 0.57 13.46
CA ILE A 2 5.34 1.59 12.57
C ILE A 2 6.63 0.97 12.07
N PHE A 3 6.71 0.71 10.76
CA PHE A 3 7.82 0.01 10.10
C PHE A 3 9.16 0.68 10.41
N PRO A 4 10.02 0.08 11.27
CA PRO A 4 11.36 0.58 11.46
C PRO A 4 12.22 0.10 10.29
N ASP A 5 13.18 0.93 9.94
CA ASP A 5 14.19 0.72 8.91
C ASP A 5 14.90 -0.63 9.08
N LEU A 6 14.45 -1.67 8.37
CA LEU A 6 15.10 -2.97 8.27
C LEU A 6 14.76 -3.59 6.91
N SER A 7 15.81 -3.96 6.20
CA SER A 7 15.88 -4.49 4.84
C SER A 7 15.10 -5.78 4.52
N CYS A 8 14.10 -6.19 5.32
CA CYS A 8 13.37 -7.45 5.14
C CYS A 8 12.02 -7.44 5.87
N VAL A 9 10.90 -6.93 5.31
CA VAL A 9 9.59 -7.52 5.62
C VAL A 9 8.63 -7.38 4.43
N PHE A 10 8.23 -8.54 3.91
CA PHE A 10 7.23 -8.81 2.89
C PHE A 10 5.79 -8.47 3.36
N SER A 11 5.55 -7.32 4.01
CA SER A 11 4.29 -7.11 4.74
C SER A 11 3.25 -6.35 3.91
N CYS A 12 2.46 -7.11 3.15
CA CYS A 12 1.10 -6.72 2.83
C CYS A 12 0.30 -6.81 4.14
N ILE A 13 0.05 -5.69 4.81
CA ILE A 13 -0.78 -5.69 6.01
C ILE A 13 -2.24 -5.67 5.56
N LYS A 14 -2.89 -6.83 5.64
CA LYS A 14 -4.35 -6.91 5.58
C LYS A 14 -4.89 -6.37 6.89
N TYR A 15 -5.33 -5.12 6.89
CA TYR A 15 -6.05 -4.55 8.01
C TYR A 15 -7.48 -5.10 7.99
N ASN A 16 -7.73 -6.14 8.78
CA ASN A 16 -9.08 -6.54 9.17
C ASN A 16 -9.39 -5.81 10.47
N LEU A 17 -10.05 -4.64 10.37
CA LEU A 17 -10.52 -3.93 11.55
C LEU A 17 -11.76 -4.69 12.06
N SER A 18 -11.53 -5.57 13.03
CA SER A 18 -12.54 -6.46 13.61
C SER A 18 -13.68 -5.67 14.26
N SER A 19 -14.78 -5.43 13.53
CA SER A 19 -16.19 -5.48 14.00
C SER A 19 -17.22 -4.97 12.98
N ASP A 20 -16.83 -4.40 11.84
CA ASP A 20 -17.76 -4.07 10.74
C ASP A 20 -17.23 -4.61 9.40
N LEU A 21 -17.97 -5.54 8.81
CA LEU A 21 -17.67 -6.23 7.54
C LEU A 21 -17.69 -5.32 6.29
N SER A 22 -17.74 -3.99 6.45
CA SER A 22 -17.89 -3.04 5.34
C SER A 22 -16.58 -2.41 4.82
N HIS A 23 -15.46 -2.46 5.57
CA HIS A 23 -14.25 -1.68 5.23
C HIS A 23 -12.95 -2.50 5.33
N SER A 24 -12.66 -3.27 4.28
CA SER A 24 -11.34 -3.89 4.08
C SER A 24 -10.47 -2.99 3.20
N GLY A 25 -9.23 -2.74 3.61
CA GLY A 25 -8.25 -2.00 2.81
C GLY A 25 -6.89 -2.70 2.85
N VAL A 26 -6.17 -2.67 1.74
CA VAL A 26 -4.84 -3.29 1.61
C VAL A 26 -3.78 -2.21 1.63
N VAL A 27 -2.78 -2.36 2.50
CA VAL A 27 -1.61 -1.49 2.52
C VAL A 27 -0.37 -2.32 2.22
N ALA A 28 0.41 -1.91 1.23
CA ALA A 28 1.62 -2.60 0.80
C ALA A 28 2.79 -1.63 0.67
N GLU A 29 3.94 -2.03 1.20
CA GLU A 29 5.22 -1.39 0.91
C GLU A 29 5.83 -2.07 -0.33
N VAL A 30 6.11 -1.27 -1.37
CA VAL A 30 6.48 -1.74 -2.71
C VAL A 30 7.85 -1.21 -3.13
N THR A 31 8.69 -0.81 -2.18
CA THR A 31 10.08 -0.39 -2.45
C THR A 31 10.91 -1.56 -2.94
N GLN A 32 10.62 -2.77 -2.46
CA GLN A 32 11.25 -3.99 -2.93
C GLN A 32 10.28 -4.80 -3.79
N PRO A 33 10.63 -5.10 -5.05
CA PRO A 33 9.75 -5.86 -5.92
C PRO A 33 9.51 -7.26 -5.37
N SER A 34 8.25 -7.69 -5.39
CA SER A 34 7.81 -9.00 -4.91
C SER A 34 6.69 -9.55 -5.80
N LEU A 35 6.86 -10.78 -6.28
CA LEU A 35 5.82 -11.48 -7.05
C LEU A 35 4.59 -11.79 -6.20
N GLY A 36 4.78 -12.16 -4.93
CA GLY A 36 3.68 -12.46 -4.01
C GLY A 36 2.82 -11.23 -3.72
N VAL A 37 3.46 -10.10 -3.44
CA VAL A 37 2.75 -8.83 -3.22
C VAL A 37 2.03 -8.39 -4.49
N GLY A 38 2.67 -8.51 -5.66
CA GLY A 38 2.03 -8.22 -6.95
C GLY A 38 0.77 -9.06 -7.20
N TYR A 39 0.78 -10.35 -6.85
CA TYR A 39 -0.38 -11.22 -6.98
C TYR A 39 -1.53 -10.81 -6.04
N GLU A 40 -1.22 -10.48 -4.79
CA GLU A 40 -2.24 -10.00 -3.83
C GLU A 40 -2.84 -8.66 -4.24
N LEU A 41 -2.02 -7.74 -4.75
CA LEU A 41 -2.48 -6.46 -5.28
C LEU A 41 -3.43 -6.66 -6.47
N GLY A 42 -3.05 -7.53 -7.43
CA GLY A 42 -3.93 -7.84 -8.57
C GLY A 42 -5.27 -8.45 -8.15
N ARG A 43 -5.28 -9.30 -7.12
CA ARG A 43 -6.52 -9.83 -6.52
C ARG A 43 -7.37 -8.76 -5.86
N ALA A 44 -6.74 -7.84 -5.12
CA ALA A 44 -7.44 -6.74 -4.46
C ALA A 44 -8.04 -5.76 -5.47
N VAL A 45 -7.35 -5.48 -6.58
CA VAL A 45 -7.87 -4.69 -7.71
C VAL A 45 -9.11 -5.35 -8.31
N ALA A 46 -9.06 -6.66 -8.57
CA ALA A 46 -10.20 -7.41 -9.11
C ALA A 46 -11.44 -7.40 -8.20
N TRP A 47 -11.24 -7.19 -6.90
CA TRP A 47 -12.32 -7.08 -5.91
C TRP A 47 -12.71 -5.64 -5.57
N ASN A 48 -12.15 -4.63 -6.27
CA ASN A 48 -12.36 -3.21 -5.96
C ASN A 48 -12.09 -2.86 -4.48
N ILE A 49 -11.12 -3.56 -3.87
CA ILE A 49 -10.70 -3.26 -2.51
C ILE A 49 -9.75 -2.07 -2.58
N PRO A 50 -9.93 -1.03 -1.73
CA PRO A 50 -9.01 0.10 -1.69
C PRO A 50 -7.60 -0.35 -1.28
N ILE A 51 -6.61 0.08 -2.06
CA ILE A 51 -5.20 -0.28 -1.97
C ILE A 51 -4.38 0.99 -1.79
N LEU A 52 -3.47 0.96 -0.81
CA LEU A 52 -2.43 1.96 -0.62
C LEU A 52 -1.06 1.30 -0.82
N CYS A 53 -0.34 1.75 -1.84
CA CYS A 53 1.03 1.35 -2.13
C CYS A 53 1.99 2.46 -1.66
N LEU A 54 2.93 2.10 -0.78
CA LEU A 54 3.96 3.01 -0.27
C LEU A 54 5.30 2.69 -0.94
N PHE A 55 5.92 3.70 -1.53
CA PHE A 55 7.21 3.57 -2.18
C PHE A 55 8.22 4.53 -1.57
N ARG A 56 9.40 4.02 -1.19
CA ARG A 56 10.53 4.85 -0.78
C ARG A 56 11.47 5.03 -1.97
N PRO A 57 11.47 6.19 -2.65
CA PRO A 57 12.43 6.45 -3.72
C PRO A 57 13.86 6.44 -3.15
N SER A 58 14.69 5.57 -3.70
CA SER A 58 16.11 5.41 -3.35
C SER A 58 16.89 5.18 -4.63
N GLU A 59 18.15 5.60 -4.67
CA GLU A 59 19.00 5.36 -5.83
C GLU A 59 19.07 3.87 -6.17
N GLY A 60 18.88 3.55 -7.45
CA GLY A 60 18.86 2.17 -7.97
C GLY A 60 17.55 1.40 -7.80
N LYS A 61 16.53 1.96 -7.13
CA LYS A 61 15.21 1.33 -7.00
C LYS A 61 14.17 2.11 -7.80
N SER A 62 13.51 1.43 -8.74
CA SER A 62 12.35 1.96 -9.47
C SER A 62 11.13 1.15 -9.11
N LEU A 63 10.00 1.84 -8.98
CA LEU A 63 8.70 1.19 -8.88
C LEU A 63 8.40 0.43 -10.18
N SER A 64 7.67 -0.69 -10.06
CA SER A 64 7.12 -1.41 -11.22
C SER A 64 6.17 -0.52 -12.02
N CYS A 65 6.32 -0.52 -13.35
CA CYS A 65 5.41 0.18 -14.26
C CYS A 65 3.96 -0.29 -14.12
N MET A 66 3.72 -1.55 -13.73
CA MET A 66 2.37 -2.07 -13.50
C MET A 66 1.72 -1.41 -12.28
N ILE A 67 2.48 -1.20 -11.20
CA ILE A 67 1.97 -0.56 -9.99
C ILE A 67 1.84 0.94 -10.20
N ARG A 68 2.81 1.57 -10.90
CA ARG A 68 2.74 3.00 -11.24
C ARG A 68 1.65 3.33 -12.23
N GLY A 69 1.36 2.43 -13.18
CA GLY A 69 0.29 2.58 -14.15
C GLY A 69 -1.11 2.31 -13.57
N ALA A 70 -1.19 1.55 -12.47
CA ALA A 70 -2.43 1.38 -11.71
C ALA A 70 -2.71 2.59 -10.80
N HIS A 71 -1.75 3.51 -10.62
CA HIS A 71 -2.04 4.79 -9.99
C HIS A 71 -3.12 5.52 -10.81
N ASP A 72 -4.13 6.06 -10.13
CA ASP A 72 -5.33 6.69 -10.70
C ASP A 72 -6.51 5.77 -11.06
N ASP A 73 -6.37 4.44 -10.88
CA ASP A 73 -7.55 3.57 -10.79
C ASP A 73 -8.31 3.84 -9.49
N ALA A 74 -9.64 3.72 -9.52
CA ALA A 74 -10.52 4.05 -8.38
C ALA A 74 -10.16 3.30 -7.07
N ALA A 75 -9.46 2.17 -7.18
CA ALA A 75 -9.08 1.33 -6.06
C ALA A 75 -7.59 1.45 -5.64
N VAL A 76 -6.70 2.09 -6.41
CA VAL A 76 -5.24 2.05 -6.13
C VAL A 76 -4.66 3.44 -5.96
N THR A 77 -4.06 3.69 -4.80
CA THR A 77 -3.28 4.90 -4.51
C THR A 77 -1.82 4.54 -4.29
N VAL A 78 -0.91 5.19 -5.00
CA VAL A 78 0.55 5.03 -4.80
C VAL A 78 1.10 6.33 -4.25
N VAL A 79 1.86 6.25 -3.15
CA VAL A 79 2.45 7.42 -2.50
C VAL A 79 3.93 7.20 -2.27
N ASP A 80 4.73 8.15 -2.76
CA ASP A 80 6.17 8.18 -2.53
C ASP A 80 6.46 8.85 -1.19
N TYR A 81 7.24 8.22 -0.31
CA TYR A 81 7.61 8.76 1.01
C TYR A 81 9.11 8.65 1.28
N THR A 82 9.68 9.61 2.00
CA THR A 82 11.11 9.59 2.37
C THR A 82 11.32 9.32 3.85
N GLN A 83 10.42 9.82 4.70
CA GLN A 83 10.53 9.72 6.15
C GLN A 83 9.37 8.92 6.74
N THR A 84 9.66 8.08 7.74
CA THR A 84 8.64 7.27 8.43
C THR A 84 7.56 8.12 9.11
N ALA A 85 7.89 9.35 9.52
CA ALA A 85 6.92 10.31 10.08
C ALA A 85 5.83 10.73 9.08
N GLN A 86 6.07 10.63 7.77
CA GLN A 86 5.06 10.93 6.74
C GLN A 86 4.05 9.79 6.59
N VAL A 87 4.48 8.55 6.86
CA VAL A 87 3.65 7.34 6.66
C VAL A 87 2.39 7.38 7.50
N THR A 88 2.48 7.85 8.75
CA THR A 88 1.31 7.98 9.63
C THR A 88 0.26 8.93 9.07
N ASN A 89 0.67 10.07 8.53
CA ASN A 89 -0.24 11.03 7.91
C ASN A 89 -0.90 10.48 6.64
N ILE A 90 -0.14 9.70 5.85
CA ILE A 90 -0.64 9.04 4.63
C ILE A 90 -1.67 7.98 5.01
N LEU A 91 -1.38 7.16 6.02
CA LEU A 91 -2.31 6.14 6.54
C LEU A 91 -3.60 6.77 7.06
N ASP A 92 -3.51 7.82 7.88
CA ASP A 92 -4.69 8.53 8.38
C ASP A 92 -5.54 9.10 7.25
N SER A 93 -4.89 9.65 6.22
CA SER A 93 -5.59 10.18 5.04
C SER A 93 -6.27 9.07 4.24
N PHE A 94 -5.64 7.91 4.12
CA PHE A 94 -6.21 6.74 3.45
C PHE A 94 -7.41 6.18 4.21
N PHE A 95 -7.29 5.95 5.52
CA PHE A 95 -8.39 5.43 6.32
C PHE A 95 -9.58 6.41 6.40
N LYS A 96 -9.34 7.73 6.35
CA LYS A 96 -10.42 8.72 6.20
C LYS A 96 -11.16 8.61 4.87
N LYS A 97 -10.45 8.33 3.77
CA LYS A 97 -11.06 8.11 2.45
C LYS A 97 -11.89 6.82 2.42
N VAL A 98 -11.40 5.75 3.04
CA VAL A 98 -12.07 4.43 3.07
C VAL A 98 -13.30 4.42 3.98
N LYS A 99 -13.37 5.29 4.99
CA LYS A 99 -14.51 5.42 5.92
C LYS A 99 -15.76 6.11 5.33
N LYS A 100 -15.72 6.50 4.06
CA LYS A 100 -16.74 7.31 3.41
C LYS A 100 -17.61 6.46 2.49
#